data_AF-A0A944BP59-F1
#
_entry.id   AF-A0A944BP59-F1
#
_cell.length_a   1.000
_cell.length_b   1.000
_cell.length_c   1.000
_cell.angle_alpha   90.00
_cell.angle_beta   90.00
_cell.angle_gamma   90.00
#
_symmetry.space_group_name_H-M   'P 1'
#
loop_
_entity.id
_entity.type
_entity.pdbx_description
1 polymer ?
#
loop_
_entity_poly.entity_id
_entity_poly.type
_entity_poly.pdbx_seq_one_letter_code
_entity_poly.pdbx_strand_id
1 'polypeptide(L)'
;MKKKIIVLFIITLCLCATALFFTTNRRQNTVSEFGLYPCAYTTADEIDISAPGRSMTLALRDGKWRLTRPHDEAIDDGALAQFNIFMGGKLFVDDKTDVDAQTRKDYESPIPTRVAFKQNGDTLCAFELGKSVQLPTTDDERRWVFPEGSQTAVRTFVPLIDYGKLLEQPTFGWRMKKLFETNADIESIDIITPTESFSLDKSGEKSARNAPGWRISQVRIDDEVQTQPTIPFDIDRIATLLALLSPLYVDDIAYDLTDEEKNDIVFAGKVHFKTTDGEHTLEIGTPADLSKHPEWTFYGEGTRYVRFDNSPTIAIMAPQRIVGIFPSLIDMRSKEVWQLDSTSFSSIEIAQGDQCLRYRPVAPNVWGSTPCDDDQNAISEIPDHELALFVKSLTSIKAIRFVTELELDSAQKLIDPPDVEIRIYTGTDNALNKILRLSEKRQSLFRYAQIFDENTKTETPIFVIDENMAALLLRIFAPNKPNQT
;
A
#
# COMPACT_ATOMS: atom_id res chain seq x y z
N MET A 1 -65.33 37.05 -13.70
CA MET A 1 -63.95 37.23 -14.25
C MET A 1 -62.91 37.65 -13.21
N LYS A 2 -63.20 38.52 -12.24
CA LYS A 2 -62.19 39.07 -11.30
C LYS A 2 -61.46 38.04 -10.38
N LYS A 3 -62.12 36.98 -9.90
CA LYS A 3 -61.48 35.98 -9.01
C LYS A 3 -60.43 35.10 -9.71
N LYS A 4 -60.59 34.77 -11.00
CA LYS A 4 -59.64 33.93 -11.74
C LYS A 4 -58.32 34.65 -12.05
N ILE A 5 -58.39 35.97 -12.28
CA ILE A 5 -57.20 36.80 -12.54
C ILE A 5 -56.36 36.95 -11.27
N ILE A 6 -56.99 37.10 -10.10
CA ILE A 6 -56.28 37.21 -8.81
C ILE A 6 -55.54 35.90 -8.49
N VAL A 7 -56.17 34.74 -8.71
CA VAL A 7 -55.53 33.44 -8.49
C VAL A 7 -54.35 33.23 -9.43
N LEU A 8 -54.49 33.60 -10.71
CA LEU A 8 -53.39 33.51 -11.68
C LEU A 8 -52.22 34.42 -11.27
N PHE A 9 -52.51 35.65 -10.82
CA PHE A 9 -51.49 36.60 -10.38
C PHE A 9 -50.72 36.09 -9.15
N ILE A 10 -51.42 35.48 -8.17
CA ILE A 10 -50.78 34.89 -6.99
C ILE A 10 -49.89 33.71 -7.38
N ILE A 11 -50.33 32.84 -8.29
CA ILE A 11 -49.54 31.70 -8.76
C ILE A 11 -48.28 32.19 -9.50
N THR A 12 -48.40 33.21 -10.35
CA THR A 12 -47.24 33.80 -11.04
C THR A 12 -46.28 34.46 -10.04
N LEU A 13 -46.79 35.13 -9.02
CA LEU A 13 -45.95 35.77 -7.99
C LEU A 13 -45.23 34.73 -7.12
N CYS A 14 -45.89 33.62 -6.77
CA CYS A 14 -45.27 32.48 -6.08
C CYS A 14 -44.21 31.79 -6.94
N LEU A 15 -44.44 31.62 -8.25
CA LEU A 15 -43.45 31.06 -9.19
C LEU A 15 -42.24 31.98 -9.39
N CYS A 16 -42.45 33.30 -9.46
CA CYS A 16 -41.35 34.25 -9.50
C CYS A 16 -40.57 34.29 -8.18
N ALA A 17 -41.25 34.19 -7.04
CA ALA A 17 -40.62 34.15 -5.73
C ALA A 17 -39.81 32.86 -5.51
N THR A 18 -40.31 31.69 -5.95
CA THR A 18 -39.53 30.45 -5.89
C THR A 18 -38.37 30.47 -6.87
N ALA A 19 -38.54 30.99 -8.10
CA ALA A 19 -37.43 31.15 -9.04
C ALA A 19 -36.36 32.14 -8.51
N LEU A 20 -36.76 33.22 -7.84
CA LEU A 20 -35.84 34.12 -7.13
C LEU A 20 -35.16 33.43 -5.95
N PHE A 21 -35.90 32.64 -5.16
CA PHE A 21 -35.35 31.92 -4.00
C PHE A 21 -34.38 30.80 -4.42
N PHE A 22 -34.60 30.15 -5.57
CA PHE A 22 -33.67 29.17 -6.14
C PHE A 22 -32.46 29.83 -6.83
N THR A 23 -32.63 31.02 -7.44
CA THR A 23 -31.50 31.75 -8.05
C THR A 23 -30.65 32.50 -7.02
N THR A 24 -31.21 32.98 -5.90
CA THR A 24 -30.44 33.57 -4.80
C THR A 24 -29.83 32.54 -3.85
N ASN A 25 -30.41 31.33 -3.74
CA ASN A 25 -29.77 30.19 -3.06
C ASN A 25 -28.76 29.42 -3.92
N ARG A 26 -28.32 29.97 -5.06
CA ARG A 26 -26.99 29.62 -5.60
C ARG A 26 -25.96 30.05 -4.56
N ARG A 27 -25.68 29.13 -3.63
CA ARG A 27 -24.68 29.14 -2.55
C ARG A 27 -23.81 30.39 -2.53
N GLN A 28 -24.15 31.37 -1.68
CA GLN A 28 -23.12 32.29 -1.19
C GLN A 28 -22.17 31.48 -0.32
N ASN A 29 -21.00 31.13 -0.87
CA ASN A 29 -19.91 30.53 -0.12
C ASN A 29 -19.29 31.62 0.78
N THR A 30 -19.87 31.84 1.96
CA THR A 30 -19.30 32.77 2.95
C THR A 30 -18.03 32.20 3.56
N VAL A 31 -16.92 32.93 3.46
CA VAL A 31 -15.63 32.57 4.06
C VAL A 31 -15.63 32.97 5.55
N SER A 32 -15.74 32.01 6.48
CA SER A 32 -15.85 32.30 7.93
C SER A 32 -14.65 33.05 8.50
N GLU A 33 -14.86 34.09 9.34
CA GLU A 33 -13.88 35.08 9.83
C GLU A 33 -12.57 34.49 10.38
N PHE A 34 -12.56 33.26 10.89
CA PHE A 34 -11.37 32.42 11.00
C PHE A 34 -11.78 30.98 10.68
N GLY A 35 -11.30 30.43 9.58
CA GLY A 35 -11.58 29.03 9.25
C GLY A 35 -11.86 28.80 7.78
N LEU A 36 -11.25 27.71 7.30
CA LEU A 36 -11.68 26.83 6.21
C LEU A 36 -12.57 27.49 5.15
N TYR A 37 -12.03 27.72 3.95
CA TYR A 37 -12.90 27.79 2.78
C TYR A 37 -13.55 26.40 2.60
N PRO A 38 -14.88 26.26 2.74
CA PRO A 38 -15.53 24.96 2.70
C PRO A 38 -15.70 24.51 1.24
N CYS A 39 -14.60 24.15 0.58
CA CYS A 39 -14.72 23.26 -0.58
C CYS A 39 -15.03 21.87 -0.04
N ALA A 40 -16.21 21.33 -0.36
CA ALA A 40 -16.58 19.94 -0.05
C ALA A 40 -15.87 18.95 -1.01
N TYR A 41 -14.55 19.11 -1.18
CA TYR A 41 -13.74 18.34 -2.11
C TYR A 41 -13.79 16.83 -1.82
N THR A 42 -14.02 16.43 -0.57
CA THR A 42 -14.14 15.02 -0.15
C THR A 42 -15.33 14.29 -0.78
N THR A 43 -16.29 15.04 -1.32
CA THR A 43 -17.47 14.49 -2.01
C THR A 43 -17.43 14.66 -3.52
N ALA A 44 -16.37 15.28 -4.05
CA ALA A 44 -16.23 15.50 -5.48
C ALA A 44 -15.94 14.18 -6.21
N ASP A 45 -16.60 13.98 -7.35
CA ASP A 45 -16.36 12.87 -8.28
C ASP A 45 -15.74 13.35 -9.61
N GLU A 46 -15.66 14.66 -9.84
CA GLU A 46 -15.05 15.26 -11.03
C GLU A 46 -14.37 16.58 -10.65
N ILE A 47 -13.21 16.85 -11.26
CA ILE A 47 -12.42 18.06 -11.06
C ILE A 47 -11.98 18.57 -12.41
N ASP A 48 -12.41 19.79 -12.73
CA ASP A 48 -12.00 20.53 -13.92
C ASP A 48 -10.92 21.53 -13.56
N ILE A 49 -9.82 21.48 -14.29
CA ILE A 49 -8.72 22.43 -14.19
C ILE A 49 -8.52 23.06 -15.57
N SER A 50 -8.61 24.38 -15.67
CA SER A 50 -8.56 25.08 -16.96
C SER A 50 -7.74 26.37 -16.89
N ALA A 51 -6.93 26.60 -17.90
CA ALA A 51 -6.20 27.84 -18.18
C ALA A 51 -6.38 28.22 -19.67
N PRO A 52 -5.99 29.42 -20.11
CA PRO A 52 -6.09 29.80 -21.52
C PRO A 52 -5.42 28.77 -22.45
N GLY A 53 -6.20 28.14 -23.32
CA GLY A 53 -5.74 27.13 -24.28
C GLY A 53 -5.43 25.74 -23.71
N ARG A 54 -5.65 25.50 -22.41
CA ARG A 54 -5.37 24.21 -21.76
C ARG A 54 -6.50 23.83 -20.79
N SER A 55 -6.93 22.58 -20.83
CA SER A 55 -7.90 22.06 -19.86
C SER A 55 -7.63 20.59 -19.57
N MET A 56 -7.86 20.23 -18.32
CA MET A 56 -7.77 18.87 -17.81
C MET A 56 -9.00 18.57 -16.97
N THR A 57 -9.56 17.36 -17.13
CA THR A 57 -10.63 16.88 -16.27
C THR A 57 -10.21 15.56 -15.65
N LEU A 58 -10.28 15.47 -14.32
CA LEU A 58 -10.07 14.25 -13.55
C LEU A 58 -11.43 13.80 -13.05
N ALA A 59 -11.80 12.53 -13.24
CA ALA A 59 -13.07 12.00 -12.78
C ALA A 59 -12.90 10.64 -12.11
N LEU A 60 -13.66 10.39 -11.05
CA LEU A 60 -13.73 9.12 -10.37
C LEU A 60 -14.60 8.16 -11.19
N ARG A 61 -13.98 7.11 -11.74
CA ARG A 61 -14.64 6.04 -12.50
C ARG A 61 -14.25 4.71 -11.87
N ASP A 62 -15.25 3.88 -11.55
CA ASP A 62 -15.03 2.56 -10.93
C ASP A 62 -14.15 2.63 -9.65
N GLY A 63 -14.32 3.69 -8.86
CA GLY A 63 -13.57 3.92 -7.62
C GLY A 63 -12.12 4.40 -7.80
N LYS A 64 -11.67 4.68 -9.03
CA LYS A 64 -10.32 5.22 -9.30
C LYS A 64 -10.40 6.54 -10.05
N TRP A 65 -9.51 7.47 -9.71
CA TRP A 65 -9.38 8.73 -10.46
C TRP A 65 -8.78 8.45 -11.84
N ARG A 66 -9.36 9.06 -12.88
CA ARG A 66 -8.92 8.97 -14.27
C ARG A 66 -8.83 10.34 -14.90
N LEU A 67 -7.86 10.53 -15.78
CA LEU A 67 -7.84 11.66 -16.70
C LEU A 67 -8.93 11.38 -17.73
N THR A 68 -9.95 12.22 -17.84
CA THR A 68 -11.06 12.04 -18.82
C THR A 68 -11.02 13.08 -19.94
N ARG A 69 -10.28 14.17 -19.74
CA ARG A 69 -9.93 15.15 -20.77
C ARG A 69 -8.48 15.58 -20.60
N PRO A 70 -7.71 15.73 -21.70
CA PRO A 70 -8.15 15.65 -23.10
C PRO A 70 -8.43 14.23 -23.64
N HIS A 71 -7.95 13.19 -22.97
CA HIS A 71 -8.21 11.79 -23.31
C HIS A 71 -8.63 11.01 -22.07
N ASP A 72 -9.35 9.90 -22.25
CA ASP A 72 -9.71 8.98 -21.17
C ASP A 72 -8.58 7.97 -20.90
N GLU A 73 -7.81 8.20 -19.85
CA GLU A 73 -6.62 7.44 -19.50
C GLU A 73 -6.46 7.29 -17.99
N ALA A 74 -5.71 6.27 -17.57
CA ALA A 74 -5.29 6.13 -16.18
C ALA A 74 -4.28 7.24 -15.83
N ILE A 75 -4.40 7.79 -14.62
CA ILE A 75 -3.47 8.79 -14.11
C ILE A 75 -2.24 8.06 -13.57
N ASP A 76 -1.08 8.67 -13.76
CA ASP A 76 0.16 8.27 -13.08
C ASP A 76 0.00 8.27 -11.54
N ASP A 77 0.57 7.27 -10.85
CA ASP A 77 0.41 7.14 -9.39
C ASP A 77 1.11 8.27 -8.63
N GLY A 78 2.26 8.75 -9.13
CA GLY A 78 2.97 9.89 -8.59
C GLY A 78 2.17 11.18 -8.74
N ALA A 79 1.61 11.41 -9.93
CA ALA A 79 0.70 12.52 -10.18
C ALA A 79 -0.57 12.43 -9.30
N LEU A 80 -1.13 11.22 -9.14
CA LEU A 80 -2.29 10.97 -8.27
C LEU A 80 -1.95 11.17 -6.78
N ALA A 81 -0.75 10.83 -6.33
CA ALA A 81 -0.31 11.05 -4.96
C ALA A 81 -0.15 12.56 -4.67
N GLN A 82 0.51 13.30 -5.55
CA GLN A 82 0.59 14.77 -5.49
C GLN A 82 -0.82 15.39 -5.51
N PHE A 83 -1.69 14.84 -6.34
CA PHE A 83 -3.09 15.23 -6.43
C PHE A 83 -3.88 14.91 -5.16
N ASN A 84 -3.67 13.75 -4.54
CA ASN A 84 -4.36 13.38 -3.30
C ASN A 84 -3.87 14.21 -2.11
N ILE A 85 -2.59 14.62 -2.10
CA ILE A 85 -2.07 15.62 -1.16
C ILE A 85 -2.78 16.96 -1.40
N PHE A 86 -2.95 17.37 -2.67
CA PHE A 86 -3.77 18.52 -3.04
C PHE A 86 -5.20 18.41 -2.49
N MET A 87 -5.86 17.26 -2.70
CA MET A 87 -7.22 17.01 -2.23
C MET A 87 -7.28 17.00 -0.69
N GLY A 88 -6.32 16.39 -0.01
CA GLY A 88 -6.33 16.27 1.46
C GLY A 88 -6.16 17.60 2.21
N GLY A 89 -5.61 18.62 1.54
CA GLY A 89 -5.34 19.93 2.11
C GLY A 89 -6.60 20.75 2.35
N LYS A 90 -6.94 20.97 3.62
CA LYS A 90 -7.88 22.02 4.01
C LYS A 90 -7.31 23.38 3.59
N LEU A 91 -8.09 24.19 2.85
CA LEU A 91 -7.74 25.59 2.56
C LEU A 91 -7.84 26.40 3.85
N PHE A 92 -6.77 26.37 4.63
CA PHE A 92 -6.59 27.23 5.79
C PHE A 92 -6.28 28.65 5.30
N VAL A 93 -6.98 29.64 5.84
CA VAL A 93 -6.89 31.04 5.41
C VAL A 93 -6.17 31.83 6.49
N ASP A 94 -5.09 32.52 6.13
CA ASP A 94 -4.35 33.42 7.03
C ASP A 94 -4.67 34.90 6.81
N ASP A 95 -5.13 35.25 5.61
CA ASP A 95 -5.47 36.63 5.22
C ASP A 95 -6.62 36.67 4.21
N LYS A 96 -7.39 37.76 4.27
CA LYS A 96 -8.56 38.00 3.41
C LYS A 96 -8.61 39.45 2.99
N THR A 97 -8.89 39.66 1.71
CA THR A 97 -8.98 41.00 1.13
C THR A 97 -10.24 41.11 0.29
N ASP A 98 -11.00 42.18 0.49
CA ASP A 98 -12.12 42.51 -0.38
C ASP A 98 -11.60 42.83 -1.78
N VAL A 99 -12.21 42.23 -2.79
CA VAL A 99 -11.75 42.23 -4.17
C VAL A 99 -12.55 43.25 -4.95
N ASP A 100 -11.99 44.45 -5.06
CA ASP A 100 -12.38 45.37 -6.13
C ASP A 100 -11.61 45.07 -7.44
N ALA A 101 -11.94 45.81 -8.50
CA ALA A 101 -11.31 45.62 -9.81
C ALA A 101 -9.79 45.87 -9.81
N GLN A 102 -9.29 46.71 -8.91
CA GLN A 102 -7.87 47.03 -8.81
C GLN A 102 -7.14 45.94 -8.01
N THR A 103 -7.69 45.58 -6.86
CA THR A 103 -7.21 44.52 -5.98
C THR A 103 -7.09 43.19 -6.72
N ARG A 104 -8.07 42.86 -7.58
CA ARG A 104 -7.98 41.65 -8.42
C ARG A 104 -6.77 41.69 -9.34
N LYS A 105 -6.54 42.81 -10.06
CA LYS A 105 -5.39 42.97 -10.95
C LYS A 105 -4.05 42.89 -10.21
N ASP A 106 -4.01 43.39 -8.98
CA ASP A 106 -2.80 43.38 -8.18
C ASP A 106 -2.36 41.93 -7.85
N TYR A 107 -3.32 41.01 -7.70
CA TYR A 107 -3.08 39.63 -7.27
C TYR A 107 -3.43 38.55 -8.31
N GLU A 108 -3.88 38.89 -9.52
CA GLU A 108 -4.18 37.90 -10.57
C GLU A 108 -2.91 37.22 -11.12
N SER A 109 -2.97 35.91 -11.35
CA SER A 109 -1.88 35.19 -12.00
C SER A 109 -1.77 35.61 -13.48
N PRO A 110 -0.56 35.72 -14.07
CA PRO A 110 -0.40 35.91 -15.51
C PRO A 110 -1.08 34.83 -16.35
N ILE A 111 -1.19 33.62 -15.80
CA ILE A 111 -1.90 32.49 -16.39
C ILE A 111 -3.08 32.16 -15.45
N PRO A 112 -4.27 32.76 -15.68
CA PRO A 112 -5.41 32.54 -14.82
C PRO A 112 -5.84 31.07 -14.90
N THR A 113 -5.68 30.38 -13.79
CA THR A 113 -6.02 28.97 -13.67
C THR A 113 -7.27 28.83 -12.83
N ARG A 114 -8.32 28.25 -13.40
CA ARG A 114 -9.56 27.93 -12.71
C ARG A 114 -9.58 26.46 -12.32
N VAL A 115 -9.99 26.18 -11.09
CA VAL A 115 -10.21 24.85 -10.54
C VAL A 115 -11.67 24.75 -10.12
N ALA A 116 -12.38 23.71 -10.57
CA ALA A 116 -13.77 23.47 -10.21
C ALA A 116 -13.98 22.01 -9.79
N PHE A 117 -14.52 21.84 -8.61
CA PHE A 117 -14.92 20.55 -8.06
C PHE A 117 -16.38 20.32 -8.36
N LYS A 118 -16.72 19.12 -8.81
CA LYS A 118 -18.06 18.73 -9.17
C LYS A 118 -18.45 17.41 -8.53
N GLN A 119 -19.76 17.25 -8.38
CA GLN A 119 -20.39 16.00 -7.97
C GLN A 119 -21.61 15.77 -8.85
N ASN A 120 -21.69 14.62 -9.52
CA ASN A 120 -22.78 14.30 -10.45
C ASN A 120 -23.02 15.39 -11.52
N GLY A 121 -21.95 16.06 -11.96
CA GLY A 121 -22.01 17.16 -12.93
C GLY A 121 -22.29 18.55 -12.35
N ASP A 122 -22.72 18.66 -11.09
CA ASP A 122 -22.95 19.93 -10.43
C ASP A 122 -21.68 20.47 -9.79
N THR A 123 -21.35 21.75 -10.03
CA THR A 123 -20.21 22.42 -9.38
C THR A 123 -20.45 22.58 -7.88
N LEU A 124 -19.67 21.87 -7.07
CA LEU A 124 -19.65 21.99 -5.61
C LEU A 124 -19.01 23.30 -5.18
N CYS A 125 -17.84 23.59 -5.74
CA CYS A 125 -17.08 24.82 -5.53
C CYS A 125 -16.13 25.04 -6.70
N ALA A 126 -15.82 26.31 -6.98
CA ALA A 126 -14.81 26.68 -7.96
C ALA A 126 -14.05 27.90 -7.48
N PHE A 127 -12.81 28.04 -7.94
CA PHE A 127 -11.96 29.18 -7.64
C PHE A 127 -10.92 29.39 -8.74
N GLU A 128 -10.46 30.62 -8.86
CA GLU A 128 -9.31 30.99 -9.68
C GLU A 128 -8.06 31.18 -8.81
N LEU A 129 -6.91 30.86 -9.37
CA LEU A 129 -5.62 30.98 -8.72
C LEU A 129 -4.96 32.31 -9.07
N GLY A 130 -4.53 33.02 -8.02
CA GLY A 130 -3.77 34.26 -8.09
C GLY A 130 -2.26 34.06 -8.01
N LYS A 131 -1.55 35.18 -7.85
CA LYS A 131 -0.09 35.22 -7.69
C LYS A 131 0.35 34.51 -6.41
N SER A 132 1.53 33.91 -6.50
CA SER A 132 2.31 33.53 -5.33
C SER A 132 2.90 34.76 -4.64
N VAL A 133 3.05 34.69 -3.32
CA VAL A 133 3.63 35.72 -2.46
C VAL A 133 4.56 35.06 -1.46
N GLN A 134 5.82 35.51 -1.43
CA GLN A 134 6.78 35.13 -0.41
C GLN A 134 6.45 35.85 0.90
N LEU A 135 6.33 35.12 2.01
CA LEU A 135 6.09 35.75 3.30
C LEU A 135 7.37 36.48 3.79
N PRO A 136 7.28 37.72 4.29
CA PRO A 136 8.47 38.49 4.68
C PRO A 136 9.26 37.90 5.86
N THR A 137 8.61 37.08 6.69
CA THR A 137 9.14 36.58 7.98
C THR A 137 9.46 35.09 7.97
N THR A 138 9.20 34.40 6.86
CA THR A 138 9.40 32.94 6.70
C THR A 138 9.80 32.65 5.26
N ASP A 139 10.64 31.65 5.02
CA ASP A 139 10.96 31.19 3.64
C ASP A 139 9.78 30.47 2.95
N ASP A 140 8.60 30.52 3.54
CA ASP A 140 7.35 29.98 3.02
C ASP A 140 6.71 30.84 1.91
N GLU A 141 6.37 30.18 0.80
CA GLU A 141 5.58 30.74 -0.30
C GLU A 141 4.08 30.46 -0.09
N ARG A 142 3.23 31.49 -0.22
CA ARG A 142 1.75 31.39 -0.18
C ARG A 142 1.13 31.83 -1.50
N ARG A 143 -0.15 31.52 -1.70
CA ARG A 143 -0.87 31.89 -2.94
C ARG A 143 -2.23 32.51 -2.65
N TRP A 144 -2.59 33.51 -3.47
CA TRP A 144 -3.94 34.06 -3.49
C TRP A 144 -4.91 33.14 -4.23
N VAL A 145 -6.12 33.04 -3.72
CA VAL A 145 -7.22 32.27 -4.31
C VAL A 145 -8.44 33.17 -4.39
N PHE A 146 -9.15 33.11 -5.52
CA PHE A 146 -10.37 33.87 -5.80
C PHE A 146 -11.55 32.92 -5.94
N PRO A 147 -12.30 32.66 -4.84
CA PRO A 147 -13.49 31.84 -4.91
C PRO A 147 -14.55 32.39 -5.87
N GLU A 148 -15.12 31.52 -6.69
CA GLU A 148 -16.19 31.91 -7.62
C GLU A 148 -17.44 32.34 -6.84
N GLY A 149 -18.00 33.51 -7.19
CA GLY A 149 -19.14 34.09 -6.48
C GLY A 149 -18.80 34.82 -5.18
N SER A 150 -17.53 34.88 -4.78
CA SER A 150 -17.05 35.65 -3.63
C SER A 150 -16.56 37.03 -4.05
N GLN A 151 -16.81 38.04 -3.21
CA GLN A 151 -16.19 39.37 -3.30
C GLN A 151 -14.91 39.45 -2.47
N THR A 152 -14.45 38.34 -1.90
CA THR A 152 -13.28 38.28 -1.01
C THR A 152 -12.30 37.25 -1.58
N ALA A 153 -11.05 37.67 -1.73
CA ALA A 153 -9.91 36.82 -2.03
C ALA A 153 -9.31 36.30 -0.72
N VAL A 154 -8.75 35.11 -0.77
CA VAL A 154 -8.17 34.46 0.41
C VAL A 154 -6.74 34.05 0.13
N ARG A 155 -5.87 34.19 1.12
CA ARG A 155 -4.50 33.66 1.08
C ARG A 155 -4.41 32.38 1.91
N THR A 156 -3.65 31.40 1.41
CA THR A 156 -3.60 30.05 2.01
C THR A 156 -2.44 29.88 3.00
N PHE A 157 -2.61 28.99 3.98
CA PHE A 157 -1.60 28.64 5.03
C PHE A 157 -0.70 27.47 4.67
N VAL A 158 -1.17 26.52 3.86
CA VAL A 158 -0.32 25.41 3.40
C VAL A 158 0.51 25.96 2.24
N PRO A 159 1.82 25.64 2.13
CA PRO A 159 2.53 25.81 0.88
C PRO A 159 1.77 25.01 -0.17
N LEU A 160 0.90 25.71 -0.90
CA LEU A 160 0.22 25.12 -2.01
C LEU A 160 1.32 24.78 -2.99
N ILE A 161 1.50 23.47 -3.22
CA ILE A 161 2.11 22.98 -4.45
C ILE A 161 1.59 23.88 -5.57
N ASP A 162 2.51 24.45 -6.34
CA ASP A 162 2.19 25.41 -7.38
C ASP A 162 1.24 24.77 -8.40
N TYR A 163 -0.06 25.01 -8.23
CA TYR A 163 -1.11 24.55 -9.14
C TYR A 163 -0.95 25.07 -10.58
N GLY A 164 -0.22 26.17 -10.76
CA GLY A 164 0.19 26.69 -12.06
C GLY A 164 1.20 25.74 -12.69
N LYS A 165 2.22 25.30 -11.93
CA LYS A 165 3.16 24.25 -12.37
C LYS A 165 2.46 22.95 -12.77
N LEU A 166 1.41 22.55 -12.05
CA LEU A 166 0.61 21.35 -12.40
C LEU A 166 -0.09 21.46 -13.78
N LEU A 167 -0.51 22.66 -14.20
CA LEU A 167 -1.05 22.94 -15.54
C LEU A 167 0.02 23.31 -16.59
N GLU A 168 1.17 23.80 -16.15
CA GLU A 168 2.33 24.05 -16.99
C GLU A 168 2.98 22.73 -17.40
N GLN A 169 2.93 21.71 -16.53
CA GLN A 169 3.28 20.35 -16.86
C GLN A 169 2.43 19.87 -18.06
N PRO A 170 3.06 19.31 -19.10
CA PRO A 170 2.32 18.73 -20.22
C PRO A 170 1.31 17.71 -19.69
N THR A 171 0.10 17.65 -20.26
CA THR A 171 -0.88 16.58 -19.91
C THR A 171 -0.33 15.17 -20.16
N PHE A 172 0.77 15.05 -20.92
CA PHE A 172 1.54 13.82 -21.05
C PHE A 172 2.24 13.38 -19.75
N GLY A 173 2.64 14.32 -18.89
CA GLY A 173 3.25 14.04 -17.59
C GLY A 173 2.29 13.44 -16.55
N TRP A 174 0.98 13.52 -16.81
CA TRP A 174 -0.08 13.03 -15.92
C TRP A 174 -0.61 11.64 -16.29
N ARG A 175 -0.26 11.14 -17.47
CA ARG A 175 -0.72 9.86 -17.99
C ARG A 175 0.25 8.77 -17.55
N MET A 176 -0.29 7.59 -17.26
CA MET A 176 0.57 6.41 -17.16
C MET A 176 1.30 6.19 -18.50
N LYS A 177 2.63 6.22 -18.48
CA LYS A 177 3.44 5.97 -19.67
C LYS A 177 3.69 4.48 -19.78
N LYS A 178 3.37 3.88 -20.92
CA LYS A 178 3.57 2.45 -21.15
C LYS A 178 4.96 2.25 -21.75
N LEU A 179 5.81 1.49 -21.07
CA LEU A 179 7.15 1.14 -21.55
C LEU A 179 7.13 -0.17 -22.34
N PHE A 180 6.31 -1.13 -21.92
CA PHE A 180 6.23 -2.46 -22.53
C PHE A 180 4.82 -3.04 -22.40
N GLU A 181 4.42 -3.87 -23.37
CA GLU A 181 3.19 -4.64 -23.34
C GLU A 181 3.32 -5.88 -24.21
N THR A 182 2.86 -6.99 -23.67
CA THR A 182 2.69 -8.25 -24.40
C THR A 182 1.38 -8.91 -24.01
N ASN A 183 0.74 -9.56 -24.99
CA ASN A 183 -0.44 -10.38 -24.76
C ASN A 183 -0.09 -11.85 -24.47
N ALA A 184 1.20 -12.19 -24.49
CA ALA A 184 1.71 -13.52 -24.21
C ALA A 184 1.70 -13.82 -22.71
N ASP A 185 1.42 -15.08 -22.36
CA ASP A 185 1.54 -15.54 -20.99
C ASP A 185 3.01 -15.58 -20.56
N ILE A 186 3.30 -15.07 -19.36
CA ILE A 186 4.62 -15.21 -18.74
C ILE A 186 4.78 -16.65 -18.22
N GLU A 187 5.85 -17.35 -18.62
CA GLU A 187 6.16 -18.75 -18.30
C GLU A 187 7.12 -18.88 -17.10
N SER A 188 8.10 -17.98 -17.02
CA SER A 188 9.10 -17.93 -15.95
C SER A 188 9.60 -16.51 -15.73
N ILE A 189 10.13 -16.24 -14.54
CA ILE A 189 10.68 -14.95 -14.13
C ILE A 189 11.94 -15.19 -13.31
N ASP A 190 13.06 -14.59 -13.67
CA ASP A 190 14.28 -14.56 -12.89
C ASP A 190 14.53 -13.13 -12.40
N ILE A 191 14.58 -12.96 -11.10
CA ILE A 191 14.84 -11.67 -10.45
C ILE A 191 16.28 -11.69 -9.93
N ILE A 192 17.07 -10.72 -10.36
CA ILE A 192 18.49 -10.59 -10.03
C ILE A 192 18.71 -9.19 -9.44
N THR A 193 19.25 -9.13 -8.25
CA THR A 193 19.66 -7.90 -7.58
C THR A 193 21.13 -8.01 -7.17
N PRO A 194 21.78 -6.92 -6.73
CA PRO A 194 23.16 -7.00 -6.23
C PRO A 194 23.35 -7.92 -5.02
N THR A 195 22.28 -8.18 -4.26
CA THR A 195 22.34 -8.92 -2.99
C THR A 195 21.72 -10.31 -3.07
N GLU A 196 20.79 -10.55 -3.99
CA GLU A 196 20.09 -11.83 -4.12
C GLU A 196 19.61 -12.07 -5.55
N SER A 197 19.46 -13.34 -5.92
CA SER A 197 18.68 -13.74 -7.08
C SER A 197 17.77 -14.93 -6.82
N PHE A 198 16.61 -14.95 -7.48
CA PHE A 198 15.66 -16.05 -7.38
C PHE A 198 14.85 -16.23 -8.65
N SER A 199 14.41 -17.47 -8.87
CA SER A 199 13.68 -17.89 -10.07
C SER A 199 12.26 -18.34 -9.73
N LEU A 200 11.31 -17.90 -10.55
CA LEU A 200 9.90 -18.26 -10.56
C LEU A 200 9.65 -19.08 -11.82
N ASP A 201 9.06 -20.27 -11.68
CA ASP A 201 8.63 -21.03 -12.85
C ASP A 201 7.26 -21.66 -12.68
N LYS A 202 6.65 -21.96 -13.83
CA LYS A 202 5.47 -22.79 -13.95
C LYS A 202 5.80 -24.29 -14.01
N SER A 203 6.67 -24.82 -13.15
CA SER A 203 7.00 -26.27 -13.19
C SER A 203 6.16 -27.10 -12.20
N GLY A 204 5.52 -28.15 -12.75
CA GLY A 204 4.37 -28.81 -12.17
C GLY A 204 4.62 -29.78 -11.01
N GLU A 205 3.69 -29.75 -10.07
CA GLU A 205 2.73 -30.84 -9.89
C GLU A 205 1.37 -30.20 -9.57
N LYS A 206 0.28 -30.69 -10.17
CA LYS A 206 -1.08 -30.42 -9.68
C LYS A 206 -1.28 -31.13 -8.34
N SER A 207 -0.46 -30.84 -7.33
CA SER A 207 -0.80 -31.20 -5.97
C SER A 207 -1.92 -30.25 -5.56
N ALA A 208 -3.08 -30.80 -5.20
CA ALA A 208 -4.33 -30.08 -5.02
C ALA A 208 -4.35 -29.11 -3.82
N ARG A 209 -3.19 -28.63 -3.32
CA ARG A 209 -3.08 -27.93 -2.04
C ARG A 209 -2.28 -26.63 -2.04
N ASN A 210 -1.59 -26.25 -3.12
CA ASN A 210 -1.01 -24.91 -3.29
C ASN A 210 -1.31 -24.43 -4.72
N ALA A 211 -1.62 -23.15 -4.90
CA ALA A 211 -2.20 -22.58 -6.12
C ALA A 211 -1.51 -23.01 -7.43
N PRO A 212 -2.27 -23.13 -8.53
CA PRO A 212 -1.80 -23.82 -9.72
C PRO A 212 -0.62 -23.08 -10.37
N GLY A 213 0.58 -23.65 -10.22
CA GLY A 213 1.65 -23.56 -11.19
C GLY A 213 2.95 -22.91 -10.72
N TRP A 214 2.93 -21.89 -9.86
CA TRP A 214 4.12 -21.06 -9.60
C TRP A 214 4.86 -21.44 -8.31
N ARG A 215 6.19 -21.58 -8.38
CA ARG A 215 7.07 -21.94 -7.23
C ARG A 215 8.45 -21.29 -7.31
N ILE A 216 9.13 -21.14 -6.16
CA ILE A 216 10.54 -20.69 -6.12
C ILE A 216 11.36 -21.88 -6.59
N SER A 217 11.94 -21.83 -7.78
CA SER A 217 12.74 -22.95 -8.30
C SER A 217 14.21 -22.86 -7.90
N GLN A 218 14.73 -21.65 -7.70
CA GLN A 218 16.12 -21.42 -7.33
C GLN A 218 16.26 -20.15 -6.48
N VAL A 219 17.19 -20.17 -5.52
CA VAL A 219 17.62 -19.01 -4.74
C VAL A 219 19.15 -18.99 -4.71
N ARG A 220 19.74 -17.81 -4.91
CA ARG A 220 21.16 -17.55 -4.72
C ARG A 220 21.35 -16.28 -3.90
N ILE A 221 22.14 -16.39 -2.84
CA ILE A 221 22.57 -15.27 -1.99
C ILE A 221 24.09 -15.38 -1.95
N ASP A 222 24.80 -14.28 -2.23
CA ASP A 222 26.28 -14.22 -2.19
C ASP A 222 26.99 -15.41 -2.89
N ASP A 223 26.55 -15.72 -4.12
CA ASP A 223 27.04 -16.79 -5.00
C ASP A 223 26.79 -18.25 -4.55
N GLU A 224 26.29 -18.49 -3.34
CA GLU A 224 25.90 -19.83 -2.89
C GLU A 224 24.50 -20.21 -3.38
N VAL A 225 24.39 -21.33 -4.11
CA VAL A 225 23.10 -21.90 -4.49
C VAL A 225 22.57 -22.68 -3.30
N GLN A 226 21.57 -22.14 -2.61
CA GLN A 226 20.85 -22.90 -1.60
C GLN A 226 19.68 -23.63 -2.26
N THR A 227 19.76 -24.96 -2.32
CA THR A 227 18.59 -25.82 -2.60
C THR A 227 17.69 -25.85 -1.36
N GLN A 228 16.96 -24.77 -1.11
CA GLN A 228 16.00 -24.72 -0.02
C GLN A 228 14.75 -25.57 -0.35
N PRO A 229 14.08 -26.18 0.66
CA PRO A 229 12.75 -26.73 0.47
C PRO A 229 11.85 -25.63 -0.11
N THR A 230 11.09 -25.99 -1.14
CA THR A 230 10.28 -25.07 -1.95
C THR A 230 9.27 -24.35 -1.06
N ILE A 231 9.57 -23.12 -0.65
CA ILE A 231 8.62 -22.32 0.13
C ILE A 231 7.50 -21.90 -0.83
N PRO A 232 6.22 -22.11 -0.48
CA PRO A 232 5.11 -21.61 -1.27
C PRO A 232 5.21 -20.10 -1.44
N PHE A 233 4.86 -19.60 -2.63
CA PHE A 233 4.76 -18.16 -2.85
C PHE A 233 3.46 -17.58 -2.27
N ASP A 234 3.50 -16.28 -1.98
CA ASP A 234 2.30 -15.48 -1.86
C ASP A 234 1.68 -15.28 -3.27
N ILE A 235 0.50 -15.87 -3.46
CA ILE A 235 -0.22 -15.88 -4.75
C ILE A 235 -0.61 -14.48 -5.17
N ASP A 236 -1.03 -13.64 -4.21
CA ASP A 236 -1.46 -12.28 -4.49
C ASP A 236 -0.26 -11.43 -4.92
N ARG A 237 0.94 -11.71 -4.35
CA ARG A 237 2.19 -11.08 -4.76
C ARG A 237 2.61 -11.48 -6.16
N ILE A 238 2.53 -12.77 -6.52
CA ILE A 238 2.79 -13.22 -7.90
C ILE A 238 1.81 -12.56 -8.87
N ALA A 239 0.51 -12.60 -8.55
CA ALA A 239 -0.50 -11.99 -9.41
C ALA A 239 -0.24 -10.49 -9.63
N THR A 240 0.17 -9.80 -8.57
CA THR A 240 0.56 -8.38 -8.63
C THR A 240 1.79 -8.19 -9.50
N LEU A 241 2.86 -8.98 -9.31
CA LEU A 241 4.08 -8.91 -10.11
C LEU A 241 3.78 -9.13 -11.60
N LEU A 242 3.02 -10.18 -11.92
CA LEU A 242 2.61 -10.49 -13.29
C LEU A 242 1.81 -9.34 -13.92
N ALA A 243 0.87 -8.77 -13.19
CA ALA A 243 0.06 -7.65 -13.66
C ALA A 243 0.87 -6.35 -13.85
N LEU A 244 1.99 -6.19 -13.14
CA LEU A 244 2.89 -5.05 -13.27
C LEU A 244 3.92 -5.23 -14.40
N LEU A 245 4.30 -6.46 -14.74
CA LEU A 245 5.27 -6.75 -15.79
C LEU A 245 4.67 -6.66 -17.20
N SER A 246 3.39 -6.95 -17.37
CA SER A 246 2.71 -6.76 -18.66
C SER A 246 1.22 -6.42 -18.50
N PRO A 247 0.78 -5.20 -18.89
CA PRO A 247 1.58 -4.09 -19.42
C PRO A 247 2.43 -3.39 -18.35
N LEU A 248 3.68 -3.08 -18.69
CA LEU A 248 4.61 -2.33 -17.85
C LEU A 248 4.41 -0.83 -18.07
N TYR A 249 3.96 -0.16 -17.01
CA TYR A 249 3.88 1.30 -16.97
C TYR A 249 5.01 1.91 -16.14
N VAL A 250 5.41 3.13 -16.49
CA VAL A 250 6.45 3.95 -15.87
C VAL A 250 5.92 5.35 -15.57
N ASP A 251 6.57 6.02 -14.62
CA ASP A 251 6.19 7.36 -14.18
C ASP A 251 6.68 8.43 -15.18
N ASP A 252 7.91 8.26 -15.73
CA ASP A 252 8.43 9.13 -16.79
C ASP A 252 9.33 8.43 -17.82
N ILE A 253 9.60 9.11 -18.94
CA ILE A 253 10.64 8.77 -19.91
C ILE A 253 11.67 9.89 -19.88
N ALA A 254 12.93 9.52 -19.64
CA ALA A 254 14.04 10.46 -19.49
C ALA A 254 14.59 10.87 -20.88
N TYR A 255 13.80 11.62 -21.64
CA TYR A 255 14.10 11.98 -23.04
C TYR A 255 15.40 12.78 -23.23
N ASP A 256 15.78 13.58 -22.23
CA ASP A 256 16.86 14.58 -22.36
C ASP A 256 18.18 14.16 -21.71
N LEU A 257 18.36 12.89 -21.32
CA LEU A 257 19.65 12.44 -20.78
C LEU A 257 20.74 12.47 -21.84
N THR A 258 21.81 13.20 -21.56
CA THR A 258 23.07 13.18 -22.29
C THR A 258 23.76 11.82 -22.14
N ASP A 259 24.70 11.51 -23.03
CA ASP A 259 25.42 10.23 -22.94
C ASP A 259 26.30 10.13 -21.69
N GLU A 260 26.78 11.26 -21.16
CA GLU A 260 27.50 11.30 -19.88
C GLU A 260 26.56 10.92 -18.72
N GLU A 261 25.38 11.53 -18.67
CA GLU A 261 24.35 11.21 -17.66
C GLU A 261 23.89 9.75 -17.72
N LYS A 262 23.75 9.19 -18.93
CA LYS A 262 23.43 7.75 -19.08
C LYS A 262 24.52 6.86 -18.48
N ASN A 263 25.79 7.27 -18.58
CA ASN A 263 26.92 6.51 -18.04
C ASN A 263 27.02 6.62 -16.50
N ASP A 264 26.47 7.68 -15.91
CA ASP A 264 26.36 7.84 -14.46
C ASP A 264 25.22 6.99 -13.86
N ILE A 265 24.43 6.26 -14.65
CA ILE A 265 23.42 5.30 -14.18
C ILE A 265 23.99 3.87 -14.19
N VAL A 266 24.03 3.23 -13.00
CA VAL A 266 24.51 1.86 -12.82
C VAL A 266 23.32 0.89 -12.80
N PHE A 267 23.18 0.10 -13.86
CA PHE A 267 22.15 -0.94 -14.00
C PHE A 267 22.63 -2.26 -13.39
N ALA A 268 22.34 -2.46 -12.10
CA ALA A 268 22.81 -3.62 -11.34
C ALA A 268 21.72 -4.66 -11.04
N GLY A 269 20.43 -4.30 -11.10
CA GLY A 269 19.34 -5.26 -10.97
C GLY A 269 18.68 -5.57 -12.32
N LYS A 270 18.11 -6.78 -12.44
CA LYS A 270 17.45 -7.26 -13.65
C LYS A 270 16.25 -8.13 -13.31
N VAL A 271 15.19 -8.01 -14.09
CA VAL A 271 14.08 -8.98 -14.14
C VAL A 271 14.07 -9.54 -15.54
N HIS A 272 14.48 -10.79 -15.66
CA HIS A 272 14.35 -11.56 -16.90
C HIS A 272 13.03 -12.31 -16.84
N PHE A 273 12.25 -12.29 -17.90
CA PHE A 273 11.04 -13.10 -17.96
C PHE A 273 10.84 -13.67 -19.34
N LYS A 274 10.37 -14.90 -19.37
CA LYS A 274 10.06 -15.61 -20.60
C LYS A 274 8.57 -15.59 -20.84
N THR A 275 8.19 -15.24 -22.06
CA THR A 275 6.81 -15.32 -22.54
C THR A 275 6.74 -16.33 -23.68
N THR A 276 5.53 -16.70 -24.09
CA THR A 276 5.34 -17.57 -25.27
C THR A 276 5.91 -16.97 -26.56
N ASP A 277 6.06 -15.65 -26.61
CA ASP A 277 6.42 -14.91 -27.82
C ASP A 277 7.90 -14.48 -27.82
N GLY A 278 8.60 -14.61 -26.69
CA GLY A 278 10.01 -14.23 -26.56
C GLY A 278 10.49 -14.07 -25.12
N GLU A 279 11.78 -13.81 -24.99
CA GLU A 279 12.44 -13.49 -23.74
C GLU A 279 12.67 -11.99 -23.62
N HIS A 280 12.57 -11.50 -22.40
CA HIS A 280 12.52 -10.08 -22.10
C HIS A 280 13.31 -9.75 -20.85
N THR A 281 14.00 -8.63 -20.85
CA THR A 281 14.82 -8.16 -19.73
C THR A 281 14.49 -6.73 -19.38
N LEU A 282 13.97 -6.51 -18.18
CA LEU A 282 13.88 -5.18 -17.57
C LEU A 282 15.10 -4.97 -16.67
N GLU A 283 15.92 -3.97 -16.97
CA GLU A 283 17.06 -3.58 -16.14
C GLU A 283 16.67 -2.42 -15.23
N ILE A 284 17.13 -2.46 -13.97
CA ILE A 284 16.96 -1.40 -12.98
C ILE A 284 18.31 -0.79 -12.62
N GLY A 285 18.35 0.53 -12.71
CA GLY A 285 19.51 1.35 -12.47
C GLY A 285 19.31 2.37 -11.36
N THR A 286 20.42 2.65 -10.69
CA THR A 286 20.56 3.72 -9.70
C THR A 286 21.66 4.68 -10.15
N PRO A 287 21.56 5.98 -9.83
CA PRO A 287 22.66 6.91 -10.05
C PRO A 287 23.90 6.47 -9.27
N ALA A 288 25.07 6.50 -9.89
CA ALA A 288 26.35 6.15 -9.26
C ALA A 288 26.72 7.16 -8.16
N ASP A 289 26.40 8.43 -8.39
CA ASP A 289 26.65 9.54 -7.47
C ASP A 289 25.53 10.57 -7.55
N LEU A 290 24.61 10.52 -6.58
CA LEU A 290 23.50 11.47 -6.47
C LEU A 290 23.96 12.91 -6.24
N SER A 291 25.20 13.15 -5.79
CA SER A 291 25.71 14.51 -5.59
C SER A 291 26.00 15.25 -6.89
N LYS A 292 26.21 14.52 -8.00
CA LYS A 292 26.36 15.09 -9.34
C LYS A 292 25.02 15.56 -9.94
N HIS A 293 23.95 14.85 -9.59
CA HIS A 293 22.60 15.05 -10.13
C HIS A 293 21.54 15.04 -9.03
N PRO A 294 21.54 16.02 -8.09
CA PRO A 294 20.57 16.08 -7.00
C PRO A 294 19.12 16.17 -7.51
N GLU A 295 18.92 16.72 -8.70
CA GLU A 295 17.63 16.85 -9.38
C GLU A 295 16.98 15.50 -9.74
N TRP A 296 17.74 14.39 -9.77
CA TRP A 296 17.24 13.06 -10.15
C TRP A 296 16.37 12.37 -9.10
N THR A 297 16.08 13.04 -7.98
CA THR A 297 15.21 12.55 -6.90
C THR A 297 13.75 13.01 -7.06
N PHE A 298 13.27 13.18 -8.29
CA PHE A 298 11.96 13.76 -8.62
C PHE A 298 10.76 13.15 -7.85
N TYR A 299 10.75 11.83 -7.64
CA TYR A 299 9.69 11.11 -6.92
C TYR A 299 10.07 10.73 -5.48
N GLY A 300 11.16 11.32 -4.96
CA GLY A 300 11.71 11.07 -3.65
C GLY A 300 12.92 10.13 -3.65
N GLU A 301 13.47 9.94 -2.45
CA GLU A 301 14.53 8.97 -2.20
C GLU A 301 14.06 7.57 -2.63
N GLY A 302 14.86 6.90 -3.45
CA GLY A 302 14.50 5.58 -3.98
C GLY A 302 13.95 5.58 -5.41
N THR A 303 13.85 6.73 -6.09
CA THR A 303 13.58 6.80 -7.54
C THR A 303 14.59 5.93 -8.30
N ARG A 304 14.15 5.27 -9.38
CA ARG A 304 14.99 4.36 -10.19
C ARG A 304 14.85 4.62 -11.66
N TYR A 305 15.89 4.27 -12.39
CA TYR A 305 15.95 4.31 -13.84
C TYR A 305 15.77 2.91 -14.39
N VAL A 306 14.98 2.74 -15.44
CA VAL A 306 14.70 1.42 -16.00
C VAL A 306 14.76 1.45 -17.52
N ARG A 307 15.15 0.32 -18.10
CA ARG A 307 15.14 0.14 -19.55
C ARG A 307 14.90 -1.31 -19.91
N PHE A 308 14.38 -1.54 -21.11
CA PHE A 308 14.02 -2.86 -21.59
C PHE A 308 14.98 -3.34 -22.68
N ASP A 309 15.48 -4.57 -22.61
CA ASP A 309 16.31 -5.22 -23.64
C ASP A 309 17.49 -4.37 -24.15
N ASN A 310 18.17 -3.66 -23.25
CA ASN A 310 19.24 -2.68 -23.58
C ASN A 310 18.78 -1.54 -24.51
N SER A 311 17.49 -1.21 -24.50
CA SER A 311 16.93 -0.08 -25.25
C SER A 311 17.64 1.22 -24.88
N PRO A 312 17.88 2.12 -25.86
CA PRO A 312 18.38 3.46 -25.58
C PRO A 312 17.38 4.32 -24.79
N THR A 313 16.11 3.91 -24.73
CA THR A 313 15.09 4.59 -23.95
C THR A 313 15.21 4.22 -22.48
N ILE A 314 15.53 5.21 -21.66
CA ILE A 314 15.53 5.08 -20.20
C ILE A 314 14.27 5.75 -19.66
N ALA A 315 13.57 5.03 -18.80
CA ALA A 315 12.41 5.50 -18.09
C ALA A 315 12.70 5.68 -16.60
N ILE A 316 11.85 6.45 -15.93
CA ILE A 316 11.91 6.75 -14.51
C ILE A 316 10.74 6.03 -13.84
N MET A 317 11.03 5.35 -12.74
CA MET A 317 10.03 4.68 -11.92
C MET A 317 10.13 5.13 -10.46
N ALA A 318 8.97 5.37 -9.86
CA ALA A 318 8.83 5.72 -8.46
C ALA A 318 9.08 4.51 -7.52
N PRO A 319 9.52 4.74 -6.27
CA PRO A 319 9.92 3.68 -5.35
C PRO A 319 8.85 2.58 -5.15
N GLN A 320 7.58 2.96 -5.01
CA GLN A 320 6.48 2.01 -4.77
C GLN A 320 6.26 1.02 -5.91
N ARG A 321 6.45 1.46 -7.15
CA ARG A 321 6.30 0.64 -8.35
C ARG A 321 7.49 -0.29 -8.51
N ILE A 322 8.69 0.21 -8.20
CA ILE A 322 9.91 -0.58 -8.15
C ILE A 322 9.78 -1.75 -7.19
N VAL A 323 9.32 -1.52 -5.95
CA VAL A 323 9.15 -2.60 -4.96
C VAL A 323 8.16 -3.67 -5.47
N GLY A 324 7.17 -3.30 -6.28
CA GLY A 324 6.22 -4.25 -6.88
C GLY A 324 6.79 -5.09 -8.02
N ILE A 325 7.71 -4.53 -8.82
CA ILE A 325 8.31 -5.20 -10.00
C ILE A 325 9.61 -5.92 -9.66
N PHE A 326 10.36 -5.38 -8.70
CA PHE A 326 11.61 -5.91 -8.15
C PHE A 326 11.42 -6.21 -6.65
N PRO A 327 10.51 -7.13 -6.30
CA PRO A 327 10.30 -7.50 -4.92
C PRO A 327 11.53 -8.24 -4.37
N SER A 328 11.71 -8.13 -3.06
CA SER A 328 12.66 -9.00 -2.37
C SER A 328 12.15 -10.44 -2.32
N LEU A 329 13.06 -11.41 -2.23
CA LEU A 329 12.68 -12.82 -2.06
C LEU A 329 11.80 -13.01 -0.83
N ILE A 330 12.09 -12.28 0.24
CA ILE A 330 11.38 -12.37 1.51
C ILE A 330 9.94 -11.87 1.42
N ASP A 331 9.68 -10.86 0.59
CA ASP A 331 8.33 -10.32 0.35
C ASP A 331 7.48 -11.23 -0.53
N MET A 332 8.14 -12.03 -1.38
CA MET A 332 7.45 -12.96 -2.26
C MET A 332 7.06 -14.27 -1.56
N ARG A 333 7.81 -14.70 -0.55
CA ARG A 333 7.49 -15.91 0.22
C ARG A 333 6.11 -15.80 0.86
N SER A 334 5.35 -16.90 0.83
CA SER A 334 4.13 -16.99 1.61
C SER A 334 4.44 -16.72 3.07
N LYS A 335 3.68 -15.80 3.66
CA LYS A 335 3.72 -15.52 5.09
C LYS A 335 3.04 -16.62 5.90
N GLU A 336 2.33 -17.54 5.25
CA GLU A 336 1.80 -18.72 5.91
C GLU A 336 2.96 -19.67 6.22
N VAL A 337 3.31 -19.73 7.49
CA VAL A 337 4.37 -20.63 8.00
C VAL A 337 3.80 -21.99 8.38
N TRP A 338 2.47 -22.12 8.38
CA TRP A 338 1.76 -23.27 8.91
C TRP A 338 0.44 -23.53 8.19
N GLN A 339 0.21 -24.77 7.76
CA GLN A 339 -1.12 -25.29 7.47
C GLN A 339 -1.30 -26.64 8.18
N LEU A 340 -2.16 -26.68 9.20
CA LEU A 340 -2.56 -27.91 9.88
C LEU A 340 -4.07 -28.09 9.77
N ASP A 341 -4.49 -29.34 9.68
CA ASP A 341 -5.88 -29.71 9.87
C ASP A 341 -6.13 -29.92 11.37
N SER A 342 -6.85 -29.00 12.01
CA SER A 342 -7.20 -29.09 13.44
C SER A 342 -7.91 -30.41 13.82
N THR A 343 -8.53 -31.10 12.86
CA THR A 343 -9.21 -32.39 13.10
C THR A 343 -8.24 -33.56 13.27
N SER A 344 -6.96 -33.36 12.95
CA SER A 344 -5.91 -34.38 13.02
C SER A 344 -5.12 -34.39 14.34
N PHE A 345 -5.39 -33.43 15.24
CA PHE A 345 -4.63 -33.28 16.48
C PHE A 345 -5.02 -34.33 17.50
N SER A 346 -4.04 -35.11 17.93
CA SER A 346 -4.21 -36.10 19.00
C SER A 346 -3.84 -35.52 20.35
N SER A 347 -2.80 -34.70 20.43
CA SER A 347 -2.47 -33.90 21.61
C SER A 347 -1.61 -32.69 21.26
N ILE A 348 -1.61 -31.70 22.14
CA ILE A 348 -0.75 -30.51 22.05
C ILE A 348 -0.03 -30.39 23.38
N GLU A 349 1.29 -30.32 23.37
CA GLU A 349 2.06 -29.99 24.56
C GLU A 349 2.59 -28.57 24.43
N ILE A 350 2.63 -27.87 25.54
CA ILE A 350 3.27 -26.57 25.60
C ILE A 350 4.16 -26.53 26.83
N ALA A 351 5.43 -26.22 26.61
CA ALA A 351 6.44 -26.03 27.64
C ALA A 351 6.83 -24.55 27.70
N GLN A 352 6.87 -23.97 28.91
CA GLN A 352 7.33 -22.61 29.18
C GLN A 352 8.13 -22.60 30.49
N GLY A 353 9.45 -22.42 30.39
CA GLY A 353 10.36 -22.60 31.53
C GLY A 353 10.19 -24.00 32.15
N ASP A 354 9.94 -24.05 33.46
CA ASP A 354 9.72 -25.32 34.21
C ASP A 354 8.26 -25.83 34.14
N GLN A 355 7.36 -25.10 33.48
CA GLN A 355 5.95 -25.49 33.37
C GLN A 355 5.69 -26.20 32.05
N CYS A 356 4.96 -27.32 32.10
CA CYS A 356 4.51 -28.01 30.90
C CYS A 356 3.06 -28.46 31.04
N LEU A 357 2.23 -28.11 30.06
CA LEU A 357 0.82 -28.50 29.97
C LEU A 357 0.58 -29.29 28.68
N ARG A 358 -0.17 -30.38 28.81
CA ARG A 358 -0.61 -31.23 27.71
C ARG A 358 -2.13 -31.12 27.56
N TYR A 359 -2.58 -30.87 26.35
CA TYR A 359 -3.98 -30.78 25.95
C TYR A 359 -4.36 -31.99 25.11
N ARG A 360 -5.49 -32.63 25.45
CA ARG A 360 -5.99 -33.83 24.75
C ARG A 360 -7.50 -33.73 24.53
N PRO A 361 -8.04 -34.25 23.41
CA PRO A 361 -9.48 -34.40 23.23
C PRO A 361 -10.04 -35.38 24.28
N VAL A 362 -11.12 -35.00 24.95
CA VAL A 362 -11.83 -35.85 25.93
C VAL A 362 -13.22 -36.26 25.44
N ALA A 363 -13.82 -35.47 24.55
CA ALA A 363 -15.04 -35.78 23.82
C ALA A 363 -15.05 -34.97 22.50
N PRO A 364 -15.98 -35.21 21.54
CA PRO A 364 -16.08 -34.39 20.34
C PRO A 364 -16.22 -32.90 20.70
N ASN A 365 -15.29 -32.08 20.21
CA ASN A 365 -15.18 -30.63 20.51
C ASN A 365 -14.87 -30.26 21.97
N VAL A 366 -14.52 -31.22 22.83
CA VAL A 366 -14.15 -30.97 24.23
C VAL A 366 -12.72 -31.45 24.45
N TRP A 367 -11.92 -30.62 25.10
CA TRP A 367 -10.52 -30.91 25.38
C TRP A 367 -10.23 -30.73 26.87
N GLY A 368 -9.35 -31.58 27.40
CA GLY A 368 -8.84 -31.50 28.75
C GLY A 368 -7.38 -31.04 28.77
N SER A 369 -6.94 -30.49 29.90
CA SER A 369 -5.55 -30.12 30.18
C SER A 369 -4.98 -30.90 31.37
N THR A 370 -3.73 -31.35 31.28
CA THR A 370 -2.98 -31.99 32.38
C THR A 370 -1.53 -31.49 32.38
N PRO A 371 -0.79 -31.53 33.50
CA PRO A 371 0.67 -31.40 33.48
C PRO A 371 1.31 -32.46 32.57
N CYS A 372 2.43 -32.16 31.91
CA CYS A 372 3.08 -33.11 31.00
C CYS A 372 3.64 -34.36 31.70
N ASP A 373 4.07 -34.20 32.95
CA ASP A 373 4.67 -35.27 33.78
C ASP A 373 3.63 -36.08 34.57
N ASP A 374 2.36 -35.70 34.50
CA ASP A 374 1.27 -36.37 35.21
C ASP A 374 0.38 -37.14 34.22
N ASP A 375 0.50 -38.47 34.24
CA ASP A 375 -0.33 -39.37 33.45
C ASP A 375 -1.73 -39.58 34.09
N GLN A 376 -2.03 -38.97 35.24
CA GLN A 376 -3.30 -39.18 35.95
C GLN A 376 -4.21 -37.94 36.02
N ASN A 377 -5.30 -38.00 35.23
CA ASN A 377 -6.68 -37.57 35.49
C ASN A 377 -7.04 -36.22 36.15
N ALA A 378 -6.09 -35.33 36.44
CA ALA A 378 -6.42 -33.96 36.88
C ALA A 378 -6.74 -33.09 35.65
N ILE A 379 -7.90 -33.35 35.03
CA ILE A 379 -8.41 -32.52 33.93
C ILE A 379 -8.91 -31.21 34.55
N SER A 380 -8.19 -30.11 34.33
CA SER A 380 -8.79 -28.79 34.50
C SER A 380 -9.54 -28.47 33.22
N GLU A 381 -10.88 -28.38 33.32
CA GLU A 381 -11.73 -27.96 32.20
C GLU A 381 -11.37 -26.53 31.83
N ILE A 382 -10.94 -26.34 30.57
CA ILE A 382 -10.73 -25.02 30.00
C ILE A 382 -12.00 -24.66 29.24
N PRO A 383 -12.52 -23.43 29.35
CA PRO A 383 -13.68 -23.03 28.59
C PRO A 383 -13.48 -23.33 27.09
N ASP A 384 -14.40 -24.09 26.49
CA ASP A 384 -14.28 -24.58 25.10
C ASP A 384 -13.90 -23.49 24.09
N HIS A 385 -14.37 -22.26 24.31
CA HIS A 385 -14.09 -21.12 23.43
C HIS A 385 -12.62 -20.66 23.46
N GLU A 386 -11.91 -20.74 24.58
CA GLU A 386 -10.52 -20.29 24.67
C GLU A 386 -9.59 -21.27 23.96
N LEU A 387 -9.83 -22.57 24.12
CA LEU A 387 -9.04 -23.57 23.42
C LEU A 387 -9.38 -23.66 21.93
N ALA A 388 -10.65 -23.50 21.54
CA ALA A 388 -11.01 -23.42 20.13
C ALA A 388 -10.33 -22.23 19.43
N LEU A 389 -10.21 -21.09 20.11
CA LEU A 389 -9.43 -19.94 19.63
C LEU A 389 -7.93 -20.26 19.53
N PHE A 390 -7.36 -20.92 20.54
CA PHE A 390 -5.95 -21.34 20.52
C PHE A 390 -5.64 -22.31 19.36
N VAL A 391 -6.44 -23.37 19.20
CA VAL A 391 -6.30 -24.34 18.09
C VAL A 391 -6.45 -23.64 16.74
N LYS A 392 -7.43 -22.73 16.62
CA LYS A 392 -7.61 -21.92 15.42
C LYS A 392 -6.38 -21.05 15.14
N SER A 393 -5.80 -20.42 16.16
CA SER A 393 -4.57 -19.63 16.04
C SER A 393 -3.39 -20.48 15.58
N LEU A 394 -3.21 -21.69 16.12
CA LEU A 394 -2.17 -22.62 15.67
C LEU A 394 -2.31 -22.98 14.18
N THR A 395 -3.55 -23.16 13.69
CA THR A 395 -3.78 -23.47 12.27
C THR A 395 -3.64 -22.27 11.32
N SER A 396 -3.42 -21.06 11.84
CA SER A 396 -3.43 -19.83 11.04
C SER A 396 -2.24 -18.90 11.32
N ILE A 397 -1.14 -19.43 11.84
CA ILE A 397 0.05 -18.62 12.09
C ILE A 397 0.59 -18.06 10.77
N LYS A 398 0.73 -16.74 10.74
CA LYS A 398 1.38 -16.00 9.66
C LYS A 398 2.57 -15.24 10.20
N ALA A 399 3.68 -15.29 9.46
CA ALA A 399 4.80 -14.41 9.67
C ALA A 399 4.42 -12.97 9.28
N ILE A 400 4.81 -11.98 10.08
CA ILE A 400 4.88 -10.58 9.63
C ILE A 400 5.98 -10.45 8.58
N ARG A 401 7.15 -11.03 8.91
CA ARG A 401 8.35 -11.09 8.09
C ARG A 401 9.20 -12.29 8.52
N PHE A 402 10.06 -12.78 7.63
CA PHE A 402 11.14 -13.66 8.02
C PHE A 402 12.34 -12.82 8.51
N VAL A 403 13.24 -13.45 9.27
CA VAL A 403 14.49 -12.83 9.73
C VAL A 403 15.51 -12.91 8.61
N THR A 404 16.23 -11.81 8.39
CA THR A 404 17.30 -11.77 7.38
C THR A 404 18.60 -12.37 7.92
N GLU A 405 19.52 -12.71 7.03
CA GLU A 405 20.81 -13.30 7.42
C GLU A 405 21.62 -12.38 8.36
N LEU A 406 21.60 -11.07 8.11
CA LEU A 406 22.24 -10.06 8.97
C LEU A 406 21.69 -10.02 10.40
N GLU A 407 20.44 -10.44 10.60
CA GLU A 407 19.79 -10.48 11.91
C GLU A 407 19.87 -11.87 12.56
N LEU A 408 20.28 -12.90 11.81
CA LEU A 408 20.09 -14.32 12.15
C LEU A 408 20.76 -14.68 13.47
N ASP A 409 22.02 -14.30 13.68
CA ASP A 409 22.75 -14.58 14.92
C ASP A 409 22.06 -14.03 16.16
N SER A 410 21.47 -12.83 16.04
CA SER A 410 20.78 -12.19 17.15
C SER A 410 19.43 -12.85 17.40
N ALA A 411 18.71 -13.24 16.36
CA ALA A 411 17.43 -13.91 16.47
C ALA A 411 17.57 -15.36 16.96
N GLN A 412 18.59 -16.09 16.50
CA GLN A 412 18.87 -17.46 16.92
C GLN A 412 19.17 -17.52 18.42
N LYS A 413 19.95 -16.58 18.95
CA LYS A 413 20.20 -16.44 20.39
C LYS A 413 18.95 -16.15 21.23
N LEU A 414 17.84 -15.73 20.61
CA LEU A 414 16.56 -15.50 21.28
C LEU A 414 15.63 -16.72 21.19
N ILE A 415 15.93 -17.68 20.33
CA ILE A 415 15.13 -18.91 20.14
C ILE A 415 15.84 -20.12 20.75
N ASP A 416 17.14 -20.06 20.98
CA ASP A 416 17.91 -21.16 21.54
C ASP A 416 18.60 -20.76 22.88
N PRO A 417 18.10 -21.23 24.04
CA PRO A 417 16.93 -22.11 24.21
C PRO A 417 15.59 -21.35 24.04
N PRO A 418 14.51 -22.03 23.63
CA PRO A 418 13.23 -21.37 23.43
C PRO A 418 12.54 -21.08 24.77
N ASP A 419 11.89 -19.92 24.85
CA ASP A 419 11.14 -19.54 26.05
C ASP A 419 9.79 -20.25 26.13
N VAL A 420 9.20 -20.52 24.97
CA VAL A 420 8.01 -21.37 24.84
C VAL A 420 8.21 -22.34 23.70
N GLU A 421 7.90 -23.61 23.94
CA GLU A 421 7.88 -24.66 22.94
C GLU A 421 6.49 -25.32 22.89
N ILE A 422 5.83 -25.23 21.73
CA ILE A 422 4.54 -25.88 21.46
C ILE A 422 4.80 -27.10 20.56
N ARG A 423 4.55 -28.29 21.08
CA ARG A 423 4.69 -29.55 20.34
C ARG A 423 3.32 -30.06 19.92
N ILE A 424 3.16 -30.37 18.64
CA ILE A 424 1.90 -30.86 18.09
C ILE A 424 2.05 -32.33 17.73
N TYR A 425 1.15 -33.14 18.25
CA TYR A 425 1.04 -34.56 17.97
C TYR A 425 -0.21 -34.82 17.11
N THR A 426 -0.05 -35.72 16.13
CA THR A 426 -1.12 -36.06 15.19
C THR A 426 -1.30 -37.57 15.09
N GLY A 427 -2.49 -38.00 14.66
CA GLY A 427 -2.76 -39.41 14.37
C GLY A 427 -3.04 -40.27 15.61
N THR A 428 -3.42 -41.53 15.40
CA THR A 428 -3.82 -42.46 16.48
C THR A 428 -2.66 -42.96 17.32
N ASP A 429 -1.45 -42.93 16.78
CA ASP A 429 -0.19 -43.29 17.44
C ASP A 429 0.40 -42.13 18.25
N ASN A 430 -0.23 -40.94 18.19
CA ASN A 430 0.24 -39.73 18.85
C ASN A 430 1.70 -39.41 18.49
N ALA A 431 2.03 -39.50 17.19
CA ALA A 431 3.35 -39.17 16.68
C ALA A 431 3.59 -37.65 16.74
N LEU A 432 4.78 -37.25 17.20
CA LEU A 432 5.21 -35.86 17.14
C LEU A 432 5.28 -35.43 15.67
N ASN A 433 4.58 -34.36 15.33
CA ASN A 433 4.49 -33.85 13.97
C ASN A 433 5.36 -32.60 13.79
N LYS A 434 5.20 -31.62 14.69
CA LYS A 434 5.85 -30.31 14.59
C LYS A 434 6.14 -29.73 15.96
N ILE A 435 7.15 -28.86 16.00
CA ILE A 435 7.53 -28.07 17.16
C ILE A 435 7.56 -26.60 16.75
N LEU A 436 6.78 -25.76 17.43
CA LEU A 436 6.87 -24.30 17.33
C LEU A 436 7.64 -23.75 18.53
N ARG A 437 8.76 -23.08 18.26
CA ARG A 437 9.60 -22.41 19.25
C ARG A 437 9.33 -20.91 19.22
N LEU A 438 9.20 -20.26 20.38
CA LEU A 438 8.92 -18.82 20.53
C LEU A 438 9.87 -18.16 21.53
N SER A 439 10.28 -16.93 21.24
CA SER A 439 11.10 -16.08 22.14
C SER A 439 10.28 -15.25 23.16
N GLU A 440 10.91 -14.84 24.26
CA GLU A 440 10.30 -14.15 25.41
C GLU A 440 10.06 -12.66 25.14
N LYS A 441 10.98 -11.99 24.41
CA LYS A 441 11.17 -10.53 24.46
C LYS A 441 9.86 -9.72 24.35
N ARG A 442 9.33 -9.35 25.52
CA ARG A 442 8.17 -8.45 25.73
C ARG A 442 8.47 -6.96 25.52
N GLN A 443 9.63 -6.62 24.98
CA GLN A 443 10.05 -5.21 24.82
C GLN A 443 9.63 -4.59 23.49
N SER A 444 9.08 -5.38 22.55
CA SER A 444 8.54 -4.89 21.29
C SER A 444 7.19 -5.56 21.00
N LEU A 445 6.41 -5.00 20.07
CA LEU A 445 5.11 -5.50 19.62
C LEU A 445 5.18 -6.84 18.83
N PHE A 446 6.28 -7.60 18.96
CA PHE A 446 6.67 -8.66 18.05
C PHE A 446 7.43 -9.80 18.77
N ARG A 447 7.29 -11.03 18.27
CA ARG A 447 8.07 -12.19 18.76
C ARG A 447 8.75 -12.95 17.64
N TYR A 448 9.96 -13.43 17.91
CA TYR A 448 10.64 -14.38 17.03
C TYR A 448 10.11 -15.80 17.26
N ALA A 449 9.98 -16.53 16.17
CA ALA A 449 9.44 -17.87 16.11
C ALA A 449 10.17 -18.73 15.09
N GLN A 450 10.18 -20.05 15.30
CA GLN A 450 10.71 -21.02 14.37
C GLN A 450 9.90 -22.31 14.44
N ILE A 451 9.66 -22.97 13.31
CA ILE A 451 8.96 -24.26 13.26
C ILE A 451 9.95 -25.35 12.84
N PHE A 452 9.99 -26.44 13.59
CA PHE A 452 10.64 -27.69 13.21
C PHE A 452 9.58 -28.71 12.76
N ASP A 453 9.77 -29.30 11.60
CA ASP A 453 8.95 -30.39 11.07
C ASP A 453 9.63 -31.73 11.36
N GLU A 454 8.97 -32.53 12.20
CA GLU A 454 9.48 -33.83 12.64
C GLU A 454 9.47 -34.86 11.50
N ASN A 455 8.53 -34.74 10.56
CA ASN A 455 8.36 -35.70 9.46
C ASN A 455 9.45 -35.54 8.40
N THR A 456 9.78 -34.29 8.06
CA THR A 456 10.82 -33.97 7.06
C THR A 456 12.18 -33.70 7.68
N LYS A 457 12.26 -33.55 9.01
CA LYS A 457 13.48 -33.17 9.76
C LYS A 457 14.05 -31.83 9.28
N THR A 458 13.17 -30.87 9.00
CA THR A 458 13.56 -29.55 8.49
C THR A 458 13.06 -28.43 9.41
N GLU A 459 13.86 -27.38 9.53
CA GLU A 459 13.45 -26.13 10.19
C GLU A 459 13.01 -25.10 9.16
N THR A 460 11.98 -24.32 9.49
CA THR A 460 11.68 -23.09 8.76
C THR A 460 12.73 -22.03 9.08
N PRO A 461 12.95 -21.04 8.19
CA PRO A 461 13.65 -19.82 8.57
C PRO A 461 12.99 -19.19 9.80
N ILE A 462 13.77 -18.50 10.63
CA ILE A 462 13.22 -17.75 11.76
C ILE A 462 12.29 -16.66 11.21
N PHE A 463 11.14 -16.46 11.87
CA PHE A 463 10.17 -15.45 11.49
C PHE A 463 9.64 -14.67 12.67
N VAL A 464 8.98 -13.55 12.38
CA VAL A 464 8.38 -12.66 13.36
C VAL A 464 6.87 -12.83 13.32
N ILE A 465 6.22 -13.00 14.47
CA ILE A 465 4.75 -12.97 14.61
C ILE A 465 4.29 -11.72 15.36
N ASP A 466 3.05 -11.32 15.10
CA ASP A 466 2.44 -10.19 15.80
C ASP A 466 2.09 -10.56 17.26
N GLU A 467 2.11 -9.56 18.14
CA GLU A 467 1.84 -9.81 19.57
C GLU A 467 0.38 -10.25 19.83
N ASN A 468 -0.60 -9.94 18.97
CA ASN A 468 -1.96 -10.46 19.17
C ASN A 468 -2.02 -11.96 18.92
N MET A 469 -1.37 -12.43 17.85
CA MET A 469 -1.20 -13.86 17.58
C MET A 469 -0.43 -14.53 18.71
N ALA A 470 0.69 -13.96 19.14
CA ALA A 470 1.45 -14.48 20.28
C ALA A 470 0.60 -14.53 21.56
N ALA A 471 -0.16 -13.47 21.85
CA ALA A 471 -1.04 -13.42 23.01
C ALA A 471 -2.12 -14.51 22.95
N LEU A 472 -2.70 -14.78 21.78
CA LEU A 472 -3.65 -15.88 21.60
C LEU A 472 -3.01 -17.26 21.84
N LEU A 473 -1.78 -17.46 21.37
CA LEU A 473 -1.03 -18.70 21.57
C LEU A 473 -0.63 -18.92 23.04
N LEU A 474 -0.39 -17.84 23.78
CA LEU A 474 0.09 -17.91 25.17
C LEU A 474 -1.02 -17.73 26.21
N ARG A 475 -2.23 -17.35 25.80
CA ARG A 475 -3.35 -17.03 26.70
C ARG A 475 -3.70 -18.17 27.65
N ILE A 476 -3.60 -19.42 27.20
CA ILE A 476 -3.95 -20.62 27.96
C ILE A 476 -2.96 -20.96 29.10
N PHE A 477 -1.80 -20.29 29.20
CA PHE A 477 -0.91 -20.34 30.37
C PHE A 477 -1.28 -19.36 31.48
N ALA A 478 -2.09 -18.33 31.18
CA ALA A 478 -2.45 -17.29 32.13
C ALA A 478 -3.49 -17.64 33.22
N PRO A 479 -4.31 -18.72 33.17
CA PRO A 479 -5.36 -18.93 34.17
C PRO A 479 -4.84 -19.32 35.56
N ASN A 480 -3.54 -19.62 35.71
CA ASN A 480 -2.93 -20.08 36.97
C ASN A 480 -2.15 -19.00 37.75
N LYS A 481 -2.33 -17.71 37.49
CA LYS A 481 -1.90 -16.70 38.47
C LYS A 481 -2.89 -16.71 39.64
N PRO A 482 -2.53 -17.18 40.84
CA PRO A 482 -3.40 -17.00 42.00
C PRO A 482 -3.59 -15.49 42.19
N ASN A 483 -4.84 -15.08 42.40
CA ASN A 483 -5.16 -13.72 42.82
C ASN A 483 -4.25 -13.35 44.01
N GLN A 484 -3.29 -12.47 43.79
CA GLN A 484 -2.56 -11.83 44.87
C GLN A 484 -3.52 -10.83 45.51
N THR A 485 -4.22 -11.29 46.54
CA THR A 485 -4.86 -10.46 47.57
C THR A 485 -3.83 -9.82 48.47
#